data_AF-A0AA47P6J3-F1
#
_entry.id   AF-A0AA47P6J3-F1
#
_cell.length_a   1.000
_cell.length_b   1.000
_cell.length_c   1.000
_cell.angle_alpha   90.00
_cell.angle_beta   90.00
_cell.angle_gamma   90.00
#
_symmetry.space_group_name_H-M   'P 1'
#
loop_
_entity.id
_entity.type
_entity.pdbx_description
1 polymer ?
#
loop_
_entity_poly.entity_id
_entity_poly.type
_entity_poly.pdbx_seq_one_letter_code
_entity_poly.pdbx_strand_id
1 'polypeptide(L)'
;MVLNRKRVECTLRVGDEILPQVEEFNEGRMEREIDRRIGAASAVMRTLHGSVVVKRELSRKAKLSIYQSIYVPALTYGHELWVMTERTRSRVQAAEMSFLRRVAGLSLRDRVRSSVIREELGVDPLLLRVERSQMRWLGHLVRMPPWARPTGRRPRGRPRTRWRDYVSRLAWERLGIPQEELAEVAGEREVWASLLRLLPPRPDPG
;
A
#
# COMPACT_ATOMS: atom_id res chain seq x y z
N MET A 1 3.34 14.81 -7.29
CA MET A 1 2.54 15.16 -8.48
C MET A 1 2.14 16.61 -8.28
N VAL A 2 2.67 17.54 -9.08
CA VAL A 2 2.27 18.95 -8.99
C VAL A 2 1.35 19.18 -10.18
N LEU A 3 0.06 19.24 -9.90
CA LEU A 3 -0.94 19.59 -10.91
C LEU A 3 -0.94 21.11 -11.08
N ASN A 4 -1.33 21.52 -12.29
CA ASN A 4 -1.42 22.88 -12.79
C ASN A 4 -1.90 23.89 -11.73
N ARG A 5 -1.20 25.03 -11.58
CA ARG A 5 -1.63 26.14 -10.70
C ARG A 5 -2.83 26.92 -11.25
N LYS A 6 -3.22 26.68 -12.51
CA LYS A 6 -4.42 27.28 -13.09
C LYS A 6 -5.63 26.40 -12.80
N ARG A 7 -6.62 26.99 -12.12
CA ARG A 7 -7.95 26.42 -11.90
C ARG A 7 -8.58 26.16 -13.27
N VAL A 8 -8.86 24.89 -13.58
CA VAL A 8 -9.65 24.51 -14.75
C VAL A 8 -11.03 24.20 -14.21
N GLU A 9 -12.02 25.03 -14.50
CA GLU A 9 -13.42 24.72 -14.17
C GLU A 9 -13.97 23.81 -15.28
N CYS A 10 -14.45 22.62 -14.90
CA CYS A 10 -15.09 21.69 -15.82
C CYS A 10 -16.42 21.21 -15.22
N THR A 11 -17.52 21.51 -15.91
CA THR A 11 -18.84 21.03 -15.53
C THR A 11 -19.03 19.63 -16.11
N LEU A 12 -18.90 18.60 -15.26
CA LEU A 12 -19.18 17.22 -15.64
C LEU A 12 -20.64 16.90 -15.33
N ARG A 13 -21.40 16.49 -16.35
CA ARG A 13 -22.79 16.03 -16.22
C ARG A 13 -22.87 14.53 -16.49
N VAL A 14 -23.59 13.80 -15.64
CA VAL A 14 -23.97 12.40 -15.88
C VAL A 14 -25.49 12.36 -15.78
N GLY A 15 -26.17 12.25 -16.93
CA GLY A 15 -27.61 12.52 -16.98
C GLY A 15 -27.92 13.99 -16.66
N ASP A 16 -28.90 14.22 -15.78
CA ASP A 16 -29.30 15.56 -15.31
C ASP A 16 -28.53 16.04 -14.07
N GLU A 17 -27.66 15.20 -13.50
CA GLU A 17 -26.88 15.55 -12.31
C GLU A 17 -25.51 16.13 -12.67
N ILE A 18 -25.17 17.26 -12.03
CA ILE A 18 -23.85 17.89 -12.11
C ILE A 18 -22.97 17.28 -11.02
N LEU A 19 -21.87 16.64 -11.43
CA LEU A 19 -20.92 16.09 -10.48
C LEU A 19 -20.11 17.22 -9.82
N PRO A 20 -19.93 17.19 -8.48
CA PRO A 20 -19.14 18.18 -7.79
C PRO A 20 -17.70 18.11 -8.27
N GLN A 21 -17.19 19.24 -8.74
CA GLN A 21 -15.81 19.34 -9.16
C GLN A 21 -14.89 19.33 -7.93
N VAL A 22 -13.84 18.52 -7.96
CA VAL A 22 -12.83 18.52 -6.89
C VAL A 22 -12.05 19.84 -6.96
N GLU A 23 -12.38 20.77 -6.05
CA GLU A 23 -11.86 22.14 -6.07
C GLU A 23 -10.42 22.26 -5.53
N GLU A 24 -10.03 21.38 -4.61
CA GLU A 24 -8.69 21.35 -4.04
C GLU A 24 -8.11 19.94 -4.05
N PHE A 25 -7.07 19.73 -4.86
CA PHE A 25 -6.12 18.66 -4.62
C PHE A 25 -5.19 19.12 -3.49
N ASN A 26 -5.66 18.96 -2.25
CA ASN A 26 -4.92 19.23 -1.01
C ASN A 26 -3.44 18.87 -1.18
N GLU A 27 -2.54 19.80 -0.84
CA GLU A 27 -1.08 19.64 -0.93
C GLU A 27 -0.69 18.19 -0.63
N GLY A 28 -0.33 17.41 -1.66
CA GLY A 28 -0.23 15.95 -1.64
C GLY A 28 0.77 15.35 -0.64
N ARG A 29 0.53 15.57 0.65
CA ARG A 29 1.25 15.00 1.78
C ARG A 29 0.72 13.61 1.97
N MET A 30 1.41 12.70 1.32
CA MET A 30 1.23 11.26 1.44
C MET A 30 1.06 10.78 2.89
N GLU A 31 1.73 11.41 3.86
CA GLU A 31 1.57 11.12 5.29
C GLU A 31 0.12 11.29 5.78
N ARG A 32 -0.58 12.36 5.36
CA ARG A 32 -1.99 12.57 5.73
C ARG A 32 -2.90 11.50 5.13
N GLU A 33 -2.62 11.05 3.90
CA GLU A 33 -3.38 9.97 3.28
C GLU A 33 -3.13 8.65 4.01
N ILE A 34 -1.88 8.35 4.39
CA ILE A 34 -1.54 7.18 5.20
C ILE A 34 -2.28 7.24 6.55
N ASP A 35 -2.29 8.39 7.22
CA ASP A 35 -3.02 8.61 8.48
C ASP A 35 -4.51 8.34 8.30
N ARG A 36 -5.10 8.85 7.22
CA ARG A 36 -6.50 8.63 6.88
C ARG A 36 -6.82 7.14 6.69
N ARG A 37 -5.96 6.39 6.00
CA ARG A 37 -6.14 4.94 5.77
C ARG A 37 -5.95 4.12 7.04
N ILE A 38 -4.98 4.45 7.88
CA ILE A 38 -4.84 3.83 9.20
C ILE A 38 -6.07 4.12 10.06
N GLY A 39 -6.60 5.35 10.01
CA GLY A 39 -7.84 5.74 10.69
C GLY A 39 -9.04 4.94 10.20
N ALA A 40 -9.19 4.77 8.89
CA ALA A 40 -10.26 3.97 8.28
C ALA A 40 -10.17 2.49 8.69
N ALA A 41 -8.98 1.89 8.61
CA ALA A 41 -8.76 0.51 9.06
C ALA A 41 -9.04 0.35 10.57
N SER A 42 -8.66 1.34 11.37
CA SER A 42 -8.96 1.36 12.81
C SER A 42 -10.45 1.45 13.10
N ALA A 43 -11.21 2.21 12.29
CA ALA A 43 -12.67 2.26 12.39
C ALA A 43 -13.30 0.89 12.06
N VAL A 44 -12.88 0.26 10.96
CA VAL A 44 -13.29 -1.11 10.60
C VAL A 44 -13.02 -2.09 11.74
N MET A 45 -11.82 -2.05 12.32
CA MET A 45 -11.45 -2.90 13.45
C MET A 45 -12.37 -2.69 14.67
N ARG A 46 -12.68 -1.44 15.02
CA ARG A 46 -13.58 -1.13 16.14
C ARG A 46 -14.98 -1.69 15.90
N THR A 47 -15.54 -1.47 14.71
CA THR A 47 -16.88 -1.97 14.34
C THR A 47 -16.96 -3.49 14.37
N LEU A 48 -15.91 -4.17 13.88
CA LEU A 48 -15.88 -5.63 13.79
C LEU A 48 -15.41 -6.32 15.08
N HIS A 49 -14.93 -5.57 16.08
CA HIS A 49 -14.27 -6.13 17.25
C HIS A 49 -15.16 -7.16 17.97
N GLY A 50 -16.34 -6.73 18.41
CA GLY A 50 -17.27 -7.56 19.20
C GLY A 50 -18.07 -8.57 18.37
N SER A 51 -18.40 -8.22 17.13
CA SER A 51 -19.25 -9.05 16.26
C SER A 51 -18.47 -10.14 15.51
N VAL A 52 -17.21 -9.87 15.16
CA VAL A 52 -16.42 -10.76 14.31
C VAL A 52 -15.12 -11.19 14.97
N VAL A 53 -14.27 -10.24 15.35
CA VAL A 53 -12.87 -10.54 15.65
C VAL A 53 -12.73 -11.39 16.92
N VAL A 54 -13.44 -11.03 17.99
CA VAL A 54 -13.37 -11.75 19.27
C VAL A 54 -14.41 -12.87 19.41
N LYS A 55 -15.37 -12.95 18.49
CA LYS A 55 -16.48 -13.93 18.53
C LYS A 55 -15.92 -15.35 18.38
N ARG A 56 -16.19 -16.24 19.33
CA ARG A 56 -15.59 -17.60 19.38
C ARG A 56 -16.24 -18.56 18.40
N GLU A 57 -17.50 -18.27 18.05
CA GLU A 57 -18.36 -19.04 17.16
C GLU A 57 -17.92 -18.90 15.68
N LEU A 58 -17.13 -17.87 15.36
CA LEU A 58 -16.58 -17.68 14.03
C LEU A 58 -15.22 -18.37 13.88
N SER A 59 -15.08 -19.14 12.81
CA SER A 59 -13.82 -19.78 12.47
C SER A 59 -12.73 -18.74 12.16
N ARG A 60 -11.46 -19.11 12.44
CA ARG A 60 -10.30 -18.29 12.06
C ARG A 60 -10.31 -17.98 10.55
N LYS A 61 -10.68 -18.95 9.71
CA LYS A 61 -10.80 -18.80 8.26
C LYS A 61 -11.79 -17.68 7.87
N ALA A 62 -12.97 -17.64 8.51
CA ALA A 62 -13.96 -16.59 8.25
C ALA A 62 -13.44 -15.20 8.66
N LYS A 63 -12.80 -15.09 9.82
CA LYS A 63 -12.18 -13.84 10.29
C LYS A 63 -11.08 -13.35 9.35
N LEU A 64 -10.26 -14.27 8.84
CA LEU A 64 -9.20 -13.96 7.88
C LEU A 64 -9.76 -13.59 6.50
N SER A 65 -10.89 -14.16 6.09
CA SER A 65 -11.58 -13.72 4.87
C SER A 65 -12.01 -12.26 4.97
N ILE A 66 -12.59 -11.86 6.11
CA ILE A 66 -13.01 -10.47 6.39
C ILE A 66 -11.79 -9.54 6.46
N TYR A 67 -10.69 -10.00 7.08
CA TYR A 67 -9.42 -9.28 7.06
C TYR A 67 -8.97 -8.97 5.63
N GLN A 68 -8.99 -9.98 4.75
CA GLN A 68 -8.53 -9.83 3.37
C GLN A 68 -9.47 -8.97 2.51
N SER A 69 -10.79 -9.05 2.71
CA SER A 69 -11.77 -8.37 1.86
C SER A 69 -12.16 -6.96 2.33
N ILE A 70 -12.09 -6.67 3.64
CA ILE A 70 -12.50 -5.38 4.20
C ILE A 70 -11.32 -4.63 4.80
N TYR A 71 -10.61 -5.25 5.74
CA TYR A 71 -9.57 -4.56 6.51
C TYR A 71 -8.37 -4.16 5.66
N VAL A 72 -7.84 -5.10 4.87
CA VAL A 72 -6.67 -4.85 4.01
C VAL A 72 -6.97 -3.76 2.98
N PRO A 73 -8.05 -3.80 2.18
CA PRO A 73 -8.35 -2.73 1.23
C PRO A 73 -8.55 -1.36 1.89
N ALA A 74 -9.17 -1.31 3.08
CA ALA A 74 -9.32 -0.06 3.83
C ALA A 74 -7.96 0.54 4.22
N LEU A 75 -7.00 -0.30 4.61
CA LEU A 75 -5.65 0.11 5.01
C LEU A 75 -4.74 0.41 3.82
N THR A 76 -4.82 -0.36 2.75
CA THR A 76 -3.87 -0.28 1.62
C THR A 76 -4.38 0.52 0.43
N TYR A 77 -5.55 1.15 0.47
CA TYR A 77 -5.97 1.93 -0.70
C TYR A 77 -4.93 3.00 -1.10
N GLY A 78 -4.50 2.99 -2.36
CA GLY A 78 -3.55 3.94 -2.93
C GLY A 78 -2.07 3.71 -2.56
N HIS A 79 -1.75 2.58 -1.91
CA HIS A 79 -0.40 2.22 -1.48
C HIS A 79 0.62 2.08 -2.61
N GLU A 80 0.16 1.85 -3.84
CA GLU A 80 0.99 1.74 -5.04
C GLU A 80 1.82 2.99 -5.28
N LEU A 81 1.33 4.15 -4.82
CA LEU A 81 1.96 5.46 -4.98
C LEU A 81 2.67 5.94 -3.71
N TRP A 82 2.68 5.15 -2.63
CA TRP A 82 3.34 5.52 -1.39
C TRP A 82 4.86 5.39 -1.50
N VAL A 83 5.57 6.28 -0.81
CA VAL A 83 6.99 6.21 -0.50
C VAL A 83 7.06 5.66 0.93
N MET A 84 7.51 4.42 1.06
CA MET A 84 7.55 3.76 2.37
C MET A 84 8.81 4.20 3.12
N THR A 85 8.64 5.11 4.06
CA THR A 85 9.64 5.38 5.09
C THR A 85 9.59 4.30 6.17
N GLU A 86 10.64 4.17 6.98
CA GLU A 86 10.62 3.25 8.14
C GLU A 86 9.44 3.52 9.07
N ARG A 87 9.17 4.80 9.37
CA ARG A 87 8.00 5.20 10.16
C ARG A 87 6.69 4.72 9.55
N THR A 88 6.52 4.85 8.23
CA THR A 88 5.32 4.36 7.53
C THR A 88 5.22 2.84 7.61
N ARG A 89 6.32 2.11 7.38
CA ARG A 89 6.37 0.64 7.46
C ARG A 89 5.94 0.16 8.85
N SER A 90 6.54 0.71 9.92
CA SER A 90 6.20 0.34 11.29
C SER A 90 4.73 0.59 11.62
N ARG A 91 4.14 1.68 11.11
CA ARG A 91 2.74 2.01 11.37
C ARG A 91 1.76 1.10 10.63
N VAL A 92 2.06 0.76 9.37
CA VAL A 92 1.27 -0.22 8.60
C VAL A 92 1.35 -1.60 9.25
N GLN A 93 2.55 -2.01 9.68
CA GLN A 93 2.76 -3.25 10.40
C GLN A 93 2.02 -3.27 11.74
N ALA A 94 2.03 -2.18 12.49
CA ALA A 94 1.28 -2.06 13.74
C ALA A 94 -0.24 -2.18 13.51
N ALA A 95 -0.76 -1.54 12.45
CA ALA A 95 -2.17 -1.66 12.08
C ALA A 95 -2.53 -3.12 11.74
N GLU A 96 -1.79 -3.77 10.84
CA GLU A 96 -1.94 -5.19 10.51
C GLU A 96 -1.95 -6.07 11.77
N MET A 97 -0.91 -5.94 12.61
CA MET A 97 -0.76 -6.78 13.80
C MET A 97 -1.84 -6.52 14.84
N SER A 98 -2.45 -5.33 14.85
CA SER A 98 -3.58 -5.03 15.73
C SER A 98 -4.79 -5.91 15.39
N PHE A 99 -5.01 -6.25 14.12
CA PHE A 99 -6.08 -7.15 13.71
C PHE A 99 -5.68 -8.61 13.96
N LEU A 100 -4.52 -9.02 13.44
CA LEU A 100 -4.07 -10.41 13.47
C LEU A 100 -3.90 -10.96 14.91
N ARG A 101 -3.36 -10.16 15.85
CA ARG A 101 -3.24 -10.59 17.26
C ARG A 101 -4.59 -10.95 17.86
N ARG A 102 -5.62 -10.14 17.60
CA ARG A 102 -6.97 -10.37 18.14
C ARG A 102 -7.63 -11.59 17.50
N VAL A 103 -7.40 -11.84 16.21
CA VAL A 103 -7.84 -13.08 15.54
C VAL A 103 -7.18 -14.31 16.16
N ALA A 104 -5.89 -14.21 16.50
CA ALA A 104 -5.15 -15.27 17.19
C ALA A 104 -5.53 -15.43 18.67
N GLY A 105 -6.30 -14.49 19.25
CA GLY A 105 -6.64 -14.48 20.68
C GLY A 105 -5.49 -14.00 21.57
N LEU A 106 -4.49 -13.33 21.00
CA LEU A 106 -3.29 -12.85 21.68
C LEU A 106 -3.41 -11.37 22.04
N SER A 107 -2.78 -11.02 23.15
CA SER A 107 -2.56 -9.67 23.64
C SER A 107 -1.12 -9.21 23.36
N LEU A 108 -0.82 -7.94 23.67
CA LEU A 108 0.55 -7.44 23.63
C LEU A 108 1.41 -7.99 24.78
N ARG A 109 0.79 -8.50 25.86
CA ARG A 109 1.49 -9.04 27.04
C ARG A 109 2.12 -10.40 26.77
N ASP A 110 1.59 -11.14 25.80
CA ASP A 110 2.08 -12.47 25.43
C ASP A 110 3.45 -12.41 24.73
N ARG A 111 3.90 -11.21 24.32
CA ARG A 111 5.22 -10.96 23.70
C ARG A 111 5.54 -11.86 22.49
N VAL A 112 4.53 -12.47 21.87
CA VAL A 112 4.68 -13.32 20.69
C VAL A 112 5.13 -12.47 19.50
N ARG A 113 6.17 -12.94 18.81
CA ARG A 113 6.74 -12.31 17.62
C ARG A 113 5.70 -12.21 16.50
N SER A 114 5.77 -11.15 15.71
CA SER A 114 4.81 -10.89 14.64
C SER A 114 4.91 -11.90 13.50
N SER A 115 6.11 -12.43 13.20
CA SER A 115 6.31 -13.55 12.26
C SER A 115 5.54 -14.79 12.68
N VAL A 116 5.71 -15.22 13.93
CA VAL A 116 5.05 -16.42 14.48
C VAL A 116 3.53 -16.34 14.34
N ILE A 117 2.95 -15.17 14.63
CA ILE A 117 1.50 -14.96 14.49
C ILE A 117 1.05 -15.06 13.02
N ARG A 118 1.83 -14.48 12.10
CA ARG A 118 1.54 -14.55 10.67
C ARG A 118 1.63 -15.98 10.15
N GLU A 119 2.64 -16.73 10.59
CA GLU A 119 2.85 -18.13 10.26
C GLU A 119 1.70 -19.00 10.78
N GLU A 120 1.31 -18.85 12.06
CA GLU A 120 0.16 -19.57 12.65
C GLU A 120 -1.14 -19.31 11.89
N LEU A 121 -1.34 -18.06 11.43
CA LEU A 121 -2.54 -17.66 10.69
C LEU A 121 -2.44 -17.94 9.18
N GLY A 122 -1.28 -18.37 8.66
CA GLY A 122 -1.05 -18.56 7.23
C GLY A 122 -1.21 -17.27 6.41
N VAL A 123 -0.77 -16.12 6.95
CA VAL A 123 -0.94 -14.80 6.34
C VAL A 123 0.41 -14.21 5.96
N ASP A 124 0.60 -13.90 4.68
CA ASP A 124 1.77 -13.15 4.20
C ASP A 124 1.84 -11.74 4.84
N PRO A 125 3.03 -11.21 5.16
CA PRO A 125 3.18 -9.84 5.64
C PRO A 125 2.54 -8.83 4.70
N LEU A 126 1.72 -7.92 5.23
CA LEU A 126 1.05 -6.90 4.43
C LEU A 126 2.03 -6.01 3.64
N LEU A 127 3.22 -5.75 4.21
CA LEU A 127 4.28 -5.02 3.52
C LEU A 127 4.76 -5.73 2.25
N LEU A 128 4.76 -7.07 2.22
CA LEU A 128 5.11 -7.82 1.01
C LEU A 128 4.09 -7.56 -0.10
N ARG A 129 2.78 -7.56 0.24
CA ARG A 129 1.72 -7.19 -0.70
C ARG A 129 1.92 -5.76 -1.23
N VAL A 130 2.27 -4.82 -0.33
CA VAL A 130 2.51 -3.42 -0.70
C VAL A 130 3.67 -3.29 -1.69
N GLU A 131 4.81 -3.91 -1.39
CA GLU A 131 5.99 -3.89 -2.25
C GLU A 131 5.70 -4.50 -3.64
N ARG A 132 5.00 -5.65 -3.68
CA ARG A 132 4.60 -6.29 -4.95
C ARG A 132 3.72 -5.37 -5.78
N SER A 133 2.75 -4.69 -5.18
CA SER A 133 1.86 -3.79 -5.92
C SER A 133 2.57 -2.52 -6.41
N GLN A 134 3.51 -1.96 -5.62
CA GLN A 134 4.32 -0.82 -6.04
C GLN A 134 5.20 -1.15 -7.24
N MET A 135 5.85 -2.32 -7.22
CA MET A 135 6.65 -2.80 -8.35
C MET A 135 5.78 -3.21 -9.54
N ARG A 136 4.58 -3.78 -9.31
CA ARG A 136 3.61 -4.03 -10.38
C ARG A 136 3.23 -2.72 -11.08
N TRP A 137 2.96 -1.66 -10.31
CA TRP A 137 2.66 -0.33 -10.83
C TRP A 137 3.82 0.28 -11.61
N LEU A 138 5.07 0.09 -11.15
CA LEU A 138 6.25 0.48 -11.92
C LEU A 138 6.27 -0.18 -13.30
N GLY A 139 6.08 -1.50 -13.38
CA GLY A 139 6.03 -2.21 -14.66
C GLY A 139 4.93 -1.67 -15.58
N HIS A 140 3.75 -1.32 -15.01
CA HIS A 140 2.72 -0.63 -15.78
C HIS A 140 3.19 0.72 -16.31
N LEU A 141 3.83 1.57 -15.50
CA LEU A 141 4.31 2.89 -15.93
C LEU A 141 5.40 2.81 -17.00
N VAL A 142 6.24 1.77 -16.98
CA VAL A 142 7.26 1.53 -18.00
C VAL A 142 6.61 1.22 -19.34
N ARG A 143 5.58 0.36 -19.34
CA ARG A 143 4.82 -0.03 -20.54
C ARG A 143 3.79 1.01 -21.01
N MET A 144 3.49 2.02 -20.19
CA MET A 144 2.59 3.10 -20.58
C MET A 144 3.21 4.01 -21.65
N PRO A 145 2.38 4.53 -22.59
CA PRO A 145 2.86 5.45 -23.60
C PRO A 145 3.32 6.78 -22.97
N PRO A 146 4.24 7.52 -23.62
CA PRO A 146 4.85 8.72 -23.04
C PRO A 146 3.86 9.80 -22.58
N TRP A 147 2.76 9.99 -23.30
CA TRP A 147 1.73 11.00 -23.00
C TRP A 147 0.92 10.69 -21.74
N ALA A 148 0.87 9.43 -21.31
CA ALA A 148 0.19 9.01 -20.08
C ALA A 148 1.10 9.12 -18.84
N ARG A 149 2.40 9.41 -19.02
CA ARG A 149 3.36 9.46 -17.91
C ARG A 149 3.32 10.81 -17.20
N PRO A 150 3.14 10.83 -15.86
CA PRO A 150 3.12 12.08 -15.11
C PRO A 150 4.46 12.82 -15.23
N THR A 151 4.42 14.04 -15.79
CA THR A 151 5.55 14.96 -15.87
C THR A 151 5.47 16.01 -14.75
N GLY A 152 6.61 16.52 -14.29
CA GLY A 152 6.66 17.53 -13.24
C GLY A 152 8.08 18.01 -12.95
N ARG A 153 8.22 19.29 -12.54
CA ARG A 153 9.51 19.89 -12.18
C ARG A 153 9.79 19.73 -10.68
N ARG A 154 11.07 19.60 -10.30
CA ARG A 154 11.50 19.53 -8.90
C ARG A 154 11.68 20.94 -8.32
N PRO A 155 11.21 21.20 -7.09
CA PRO A 155 11.59 22.42 -6.38
C PRO A 155 13.10 22.40 -6.10
N ARG A 156 13.73 23.59 -6.08
CA ARG A 156 15.13 23.77 -5.68
C ARG A 156 15.32 23.50 -4.18
N GLY A 157 16.51 23.07 -3.77
CA GLY A 157 16.86 22.78 -2.37
C GLY A 157 16.90 21.29 -2.05
N ARG A 158 16.29 20.86 -0.94
CA ARG A 158 16.20 19.45 -0.49
C ARG A 158 14.82 18.87 -0.82
N PRO A 159 14.56 18.42 -2.07
CA PRO A 159 13.29 17.81 -2.43
C PRO A 159 13.09 16.48 -1.70
N ARG A 160 11.83 16.14 -1.40
CA ARG A 160 11.47 14.82 -0.85
C ARG A 160 11.81 13.71 -1.84
N THR A 161 12.06 12.50 -1.34
CA THR A 161 12.28 11.32 -2.17
C THR A 161 11.10 11.14 -3.13
N ARG A 162 11.40 11.04 -4.42
CA ARG A 162 10.39 10.76 -5.45
C ARG A 162 9.98 9.29 -5.34
N TRP A 163 8.70 9.02 -5.59
CA TRP A 163 8.18 7.65 -5.69
C TRP A 163 9.00 6.76 -6.64
N ARG A 164 9.36 7.27 -7.83
CA ARG A 164 10.18 6.52 -8.80
C ARG A 164 11.55 6.16 -8.22
N ASP A 165 12.25 7.11 -7.59
CA ASP A 165 13.56 6.85 -6.97
C ASP A 165 13.44 5.81 -5.83
N TYR A 166 12.32 5.84 -5.09
CA TYR A 166 12.02 4.86 -4.06
C TYR A 166 11.77 3.46 -4.64
N VAL A 167 10.91 3.32 -5.66
CA VAL A 167 10.59 1.99 -6.22
C VAL A 167 11.75 1.43 -7.05
N SER A 168 12.56 2.26 -7.69
CA SER A 168 13.82 1.81 -8.32
C SER A 168 14.77 1.23 -7.29
N ARG A 169 14.96 1.90 -6.14
CA ARG A 169 15.75 1.36 -5.03
C ARG A 169 15.15 0.08 -4.47
N LEU A 170 13.82 0.03 -4.34
CA LEU A 170 13.12 -1.18 -3.88
C LEU A 170 13.37 -2.36 -4.84
N ALA A 171 13.30 -2.14 -6.16
CA ALA A 171 13.58 -3.18 -7.15
C ALA A 171 15.04 -3.66 -7.07
N TRP A 172 16.00 -2.75 -6.87
CA TRP A 172 17.39 -3.11 -6.60
C TRP A 172 17.52 -3.96 -5.31
N GLU A 173 17.01 -3.47 -4.19
CA GLU A 173 17.08 -4.15 -2.88
C GLU A 173 16.42 -5.53 -2.88
N ARG A 174 15.36 -5.72 -3.68
CA ARG A 174 14.48 -6.89 -3.60
C ARG A 174 14.67 -7.89 -4.71
N LEU A 175 15.07 -7.42 -5.90
CA LEU A 175 15.23 -8.23 -7.10
C LEU A 175 16.66 -8.20 -7.64
N GLY A 176 17.54 -7.33 -7.12
CA GLY A 176 18.91 -7.19 -7.60
C GLY A 176 19.03 -6.53 -8.97
N ILE A 177 17.97 -5.87 -9.47
CA ILE A 177 17.92 -5.31 -10.83
C ILE A 177 18.48 -3.88 -10.82
N PRO A 178 19.60 -3.61 -11.53
CA PRO A 178 20.17 -2.27 -11.66
C PRO A 178 19.16 -1.28 -12.27
N GLN A 179 19.34 0.01 -11.99
CA GLN A 179 18.40 1.04 -12.44
C GLN A 179 18.38 1.15 -13.98
N GLU A 180 19.50 0.84 -14.62
CA GLU A 180 19.74 0.87 -16.06
C GLU A 180 18.91 -0.21 -16.78
N GLU A 181 18.89 -1.42 -16.23
CA GLU A 181 18.19 -2.59 -16.77
C GLU A 181 16.70 -2.61 -16.38
N LEU A 182 16.31 -1.84 -15.36
CA LEU A 182 14.98 -1.87 -14.78
C LEU A 182 13.87 -1.61 -15.81
N ALA A 183 14.10 -0.72 -16.78
CA ALA A 183 13.10 -0.42 -17.81
C ALA A 183 12.92 -1.57 -18.81
N GLU A 184 13.99 -2.30 -19.12
CA GLU A 184 13.96 -3.46 -20.01
C GLU A 184 13.25 -4.63 -19.31
N VAL A 185 13.73 -5.01 -18.12
CA VAL A 185 13.18 -6.14 -17.35
C VAL A 185 11.73 -5.89 -16.95
N ALA A 186 11.39 -4.67 -16.50
CA ALA A 186 10.01 -4.33 -16.16
C ALA A 186 9.13 -4.10 -17.39
N GLY A 187 9.72 -3.92 -18.58
CA GLY A 187 9.02 -3.89 -19.86
C GLY A 187 8.45 -5.27 -20.20
N GLU A 188 9.24 -6.32 -19.98
CA GLU A 188 8.85 -7.71 -20.21
C GLU A 188 7.81 -8.19 -19.19
N ARG A 189 6.54 -8.28 -19.62
CA ARG A 189 5.40 -8.52 -18.73
C ARG A 189 5.50 -9.83 -17.97
N GLU A 190 5.84 -10.91 -18.66
CA GLU A 190 5.87 -12.25 -18.07
C GLU A 190 7.05 -12.44 -17.12
N VAL A 191 8.23 -11.92 -17.49
CA VAL A 191 9.41 -11.89 -16.63
C VAL A 191 9.11 -11.10 -15.36
N TRP A 192 8.59 -9.88 -15.52
CA TRP A 192 8.25 -9.02 -14.38
C TRP A 192 7.20 -9.65 -13.47
N ALA A 193 6.12 -10.23 -14.04
CA ALA A 193 5.09 -10.91 -13.26
C ALA A 193 5.64 -12.09 -12.47
N SER A 194 6.54 -12.86 -13.07
CA SER A 194 7.18 -14.04 -12.45
C SER A 194 8.06 -13.64 -11.28
N LEU A 195 8.91 -12.62 -11.46
CA LEU A 195 9.76 -12.06 -10.39
C LEU A 195 8.93 -11.60 -9.19
N LEU A 196 7.82 -10.89 -9.43
CA LEU A 196 6.95 -10.40 -8.36
C LEU A 196 6.19 -11.52 -7.65
N ARG A 197 5.82 -12.59 -8.37
CA ARG A 197 5.17 -13.77 -7.79
C ARG A 197 6.11 -14.51 -6.83
N LEU A 198 7.39 -14.62 -7.21
CA LEU A 198 8.42 -15.33 -6.45
C LEU A 198 9.07 -14.50 -5.35
N LEU A 199 8.73 -13.22 -5.22
CA LEU A 199 9.32 -12.34 -4.22
C LEU A 199 9.08 -12.85 -2.79
N PRO A 200 10.12 -13.19 -2.01
CA PRO A 200 9.97 -13.69 -0.65
C PRO A 200 9.66 -12.56 0.35
N PRO A 201 9.05 -12.84 1.51
CA PRO A 201 8.93 -11.86 2.59
C PRO A 201 10.32 -11.37 3.04
N ARG A 202 10.40 -10.13 3.55
CA ARG A 202 11.63 -9.66 4.18
C ARG A 202 11.89 -10.46 5.47
N PRO A 203 13.15 -10.78 5.82
CA PRO A 203 13.47 -11.36 7.12
C PRO A 203 13.06 -10.37 8.22
N ASP A 204 12.51 -10.89 9.31
CA ASP A 204 12.20 -10.08 10.48
C ASP A 204 13.52 -9.51 11.04
N PRO A 205 13.60 -8.21 11.36
CA PRO A 205 14.65 -7.74 12.25
C PRO A 205 14.45 -8.47 13.58
N GLY A 206 15.45 -9.27 13.97
CA GLY A 206 15.44 -10.09 15.18
C GLY A 206 15.12 -9.31 16.44
#